data_AF-A0A662A7A7-F1
#
_entry.id   AF-A0A662A7A7-F1
#
_cell.length_a   1.000
_cell.length_b   1.000
_cell.length_c   1.000
_cell.angle_alpha   90.00
_cell.angle_beta   90.00
_cell.angle_gamma   90.00
#
_symmetry.space_group_name_H-M   'P 1'
#
loop_
_entity.id
_entity.type
_entity.pdbx_description
1 polymer ?
#
loop_
_entity_poly.entity_id
_entity_poly.type
_entity_poly.pdbx_seq_one_letter_code
_entity_poly.pdbx_strand_id
1 'polypeptide(L)'
;MELDEFKNIWAQYDQKLTDNLKFNENILRNMNLDKSKREMNTPLNYEIITVIMNFIALSYIVYTTTKFVGEFNYLVLGVLTSIIILAFLIFSIIKTSLLINIDYFNTPIINLQRAILKVKQKYLLFKKIEFYIYPFFAITLAPILAKVLRGIDLFSRPYLYILVIFIALLFGYFVAIWVYKNWYSKIIKNVSGFLEELNKFEKET
;
A
#
# COMPACT_ATOMS: atom_id res chain seq x y z
N MET A 1 34.50 -36.70 -43.12
CA MET A 1 34.35 -35.69 -42.05
C MET A 1 35.71 -35.48 -41.46
N GLU A 2 36.29 -34.32 -41.73
CA GLU A 2 37.58 -33.93 -41.20
C GLU A 2 37.42 -33.46 -39.74
N LEU A 3 38.44 -33.70 -38.91
CA LEU A 3 38.41 -33.41 -37.48
C LEU A 3 38.07 -31.93 -37.18
N ASP A 4 38.43 -31.04 -38.11
CA ASP A 4 38.15 -29.61 -38.04
C ASP A 4 36.67 -29.28 -38.29
N GLU A 5 35.96 -30.08 -39.10
CA GLU A 5 34.53 -29.97 -39.31
C GLU A 5 33.76 -30.29 -38.02
N PHE A 6 34.19 -31.33 -37.30
CA PHE A 6 33.65 -31.70 -35.99
C PHE A 6 33.90 -30.64 -34.92
N LYS A 7 35.12 -30.07 -34.87
CA LYS A 7 35.45 -28.97 -33.94
C LYS A 7 34.59 -27.73 -34.21
N ASN A 8 34.40 -27.37 -35.47
CA ASN A 8 33.56 -26.23 -35.85
C ASN A 8 32.10 -26.45 -35.48
N ILE A 9 31.55 -27.65 -35.75
CA ILE A 9 30.18 -28.01 -35.36
C ILE A 9 30.03 -27.95 -33.84
N TRP A 10 30.98 -28.53 -33.09
CA TRP A 10 30.93 -28.54 -31.62
C TRP A 10 30.99 -27.13 -31.03
N ALA A 11 31.88 -26.26 -31.52
CA ALA A 11 31.97 -24.87 -31.09
C ALA A 11 30.67 -24.07 -31.39
N GLN A 12 30.05 -24.30 -32.55
CA GLN A 12 28.75 -23.67 -32.87
C GLN A 12 27.64 -24.14 -31.93
N TYR A 13 27.59 -25.43 -31.59
CA TYR A 13 26.61 -25.96 -30.64
C TYR A 13 26.83 -25.44 -29.23
N ASP A 14 28.08 -25.34 -28.77
CA ASP A 14 28.43 -24.79 -27.46
C ASP A 14 28.05 -23.30 -27.34
N GLN A 15 28.31 -22.52 -28.38
CA GLN A 15 27.90 -21.12 -28.43
C GLN A 15 26.38 -20.97 -28.43
N LYS A 16 25.67 -21.78 -29.25
CA LYS A 16 24.20 -21.79 -29.26
C LYS A 16 23.61 -22.24 -27.92
N LEU A 17 24.26 -23.17 -27.21
CA LEU A 17 23.84 -23.60 -25.89
C LEU A 17 24.00 -22.45 -24.87
N THR A 18 25.15 -21.79 -24.89
CA THR A 18 25.45 -20.63 -24.03
C THR A 18 24.47 -19.48 -24.26
N ASP A 19 24.15 -19.17 -25.52
CA ASP A 19 23.19 -18.13 -25.87
C ASP A 19 21.77 -18.47 -25.42
N ASN A 20 21.36 -19.75 -25.56
CA ASN A 20 20.08 -20.22 -25.06
C ASN A 20 19.99 -20.17 -23.52
N LEU A 21 21.07 -20.51 -22.82
CA LEU A 21 21.13 -20.43 -21.36
C LEU A 21 20.93 -18.98 -20.89
N LYS A 22 21.72 -18.04 -21.43
CA LYS A 22 21.58 -16.60 -21.13
C LYS A 22 20.20 -16.06 -21.48
N PHE A 23 19.61 -16.52 -22.58
CA PHE A 23 18.25 -16.13 -22.96
C PHE A 23 17.21 -16.63 -21.95
N ASN A 24 17.30 -17.90 -21.55
CA ASN A 24 16.40 -18.50 -20.57
C ASN A 24 16.53 -17.85 -19.18
N GLU A 25 17.74 -17.54 -18.74
CA GLU A 25 18.01 -16.81 -17.50
C GLU A 25 17.37 -15.42 -17.52
N ASN A 26 17.53 -14.67 -18.62
CA ASN A 26 16.91 -13.36 -18.78
C ASN A 26 15.38 -13.44 -18.79
N ILE A 27 14.79 -14.47 -19.41
CA ILE A 27 13.34 -14.70 -19.35
C ILE A 27 12.91 -14.98 -17.92
N LEU A 28 13.59 -15.88 -17.21
CA LEU A 28 13.23 -16.24 -15.83
C LEU A 28 13.34 -15.04 -14.90
N ARG A 29 14.40 -14.24 -15.04
CA ARG A 29 14.59 -12.97 -14.34
C ARG A 29 13.43 -12.03 -14.60
N ASN A 30 13.12 -11.74 -15.86
CA ASN A 30 12.04 -10.83 -16.23
C ASN A 30 10.67 -11.32 -15.76
N MET A 31 10.39 -12.62 -15.83
CA MET A 31 9.15 -13.22 -15.35
C MET A 31 8.96 -13.02 -13.83
N ASN A 32 10.02 -13.22 -13.03
CA ASN A 32 9.95 -13.04 -11.58
C ASN A 32 9.91 -11.56 -11.17
N LEU A 33 10.59 -10.67 -11.90
CA LEU A 33 10.48 -9.23 -11.71
C LEU A 33 9.06 -8.73 -12.07
N ASP A 34 8.49 -9.24 -13.16
CA ASP A 34 7.11 -8.95 -13.56
C ASP A 34 6.09 -9.44 -12.55
N LYS A 35 6.28 -10.65 -11.99
CA LYS A 35 5.44 -11.17 -10.90
C LYS A 35 5.54 -10.28 -9.68
N SER A 36 6.75 -9.88 -9.29
CA SER A 36 7.00 -8.98 -8.16
C SER A 36 6.31 -7.63 -8.34
N LYS A 37 6.44 -7.03 -9.54
CA LYS A 37 5.76 -5.79 -9.92
C LYS A 37 4.24 -5.93 -9.87
N ARG A 38 3.68 -7.01 -10.43
CA ARG A 38 2.24 -7.28 -10.42
C ARG A 38 1.68 -7.43 -9.01
N GLU A 39 2.36 -8.17 -8.15
CA GLU A 39 1.97 -8.31 -6.74
C GLU A 39 1.98 -6.95 -6.02
N MET A 40 3.00 -6.11 -6.27
CA MET A 40 3.11 -4.77 -5.69
C MET A 40 2.18 -3.72 -6.30
N ASN A 41 1.61 -3.96 -7.49
CA ASN A 41 0.55 -3.10 -8.03
C ASN A 41 -0.74 -3.17 -7.20
N THR A 42 -1.00 -4.28 -6.51
CA THR A 42 -2.17 -4.42 -5.64
C THR A 42 -2.17 -3.40 -4.48
N PRO A 43 -1.12 -3.33 -3.63
CA PRO A 43 -1.06 -2.31 -2.59
C PRO A 43 -0.93 -0.90 -3.15
N LEU A 44 -0.32 -0.72 -4.33
CA LEU A 44 -0.26 0.58 -5.01
C LEU A 44 -1.67 1.08 -5.39
N ASN A 45 -2.46 0.25 -6.08
CA ASN A 45 -3.81 0.62 -6.48
C ASN A 45 -4.70 0.91 -5.26
N TYR A 46 -4.54 0.13 -4.18
CA TYR A 46 -5.24 0.39 -2.92
C TYR A 46 -4.90 1.77 -2.33
N GLU A 47 -3.62 2.14 -2.31
CA GLU A 47 -3.20 3.45 -1.79
C GLU A 47 -3.66 4.59 -2.73
N ILE A 48 -3.66 4.40 -4.05
CA ILE A 48 -4.22 5.38 -5.00
C ILE A 48 -5.71 5.61 -4.75
N ILE A 49 -6.50 4.54 -4.60
CA ILE A 49 -7.92 4.63 -4.25
C ILE A 49 -8.10 5.34 -2.91
N THR A 50 -7.23 5.03 -1.93
CA THR A 50 -7.26 5.66 -0.60
C THR A 50 -6.99 7.17 -0.69
N VAL A 51 -6.05 7.62 -1.52
CA VAL A 51 -5.77 9.04 -1.77
C VAL A 51 -7.02 9.73 -2.34
N ILE A 52 -7.65 9.15 -3.35
CA ILE A 52 -8.86 9.70 -3.98
C ILE A 52 -10.00 9.79 -2.95
N MET A 53 -10.23 8.73 -2.20
CA MET A 53 -11.27 8.68 -1.16
C MET A 53 -11.04 9.71 -0.05
N ASN A 54 -9.80 9.87 0.42
CA ASN A 54 -9.45 10.86 1.43
C ASN A 54 -9.62 12.30 0.90
N PHE A 55 -9.31 12.54 -0.37
CA PHE A 55 -9.52 13.85 -0.99
C PHE A 55 -11.02 14.19 -1.05
N ILE A 56 -11.85 13.26 -1.53
CA ILE A 56 -13.31 13.43 -1.57
C ILE A 56 -13.88 13.65 -0.15
N ALA A 57 -13.44 12.83 0.81
CA ALA A 57 -13.87 12.95 2.21
C ALA A 57 -13.49 14.31 2.81
N LEU A 58 -12.27 14.80 2.55
CA LEU A 58 -11.83 16.12 3.00
C LEU A 58 -12.71 17.23 2.43
N SER A 59 -12.95 17.23 1.11
CA SER A 59 -13.81 18.23 0.48
C SER A 59 -15.23 18.21 1.06
N TYR A 60 -15.79 17.01 1.30
CA TYR A 60 -17.11 16.86 1.88
C TYR A 60 -17.20 17.38 3.33
N ILE A 61 -16.19 17.07 4.16
CA ILE A 61 -16.15 17.52 5.55
C ILE A 61 -15.95 19.03 5.63
N VAL A 62 -15.09 19.61 4.79
CA VAL A 62 -14.90 21.06 4.72
C VAL A 62 -16.21 21.76 4.33
N TYR A 63 -16.89 21.29 3.28
CA TYR A 63 -18.20 21.81 2.86
C TYR A 63 -19.26 21.69 3.96
N THR A 64 -19.28 20.56 4.66
CA THR A 64 -20.19 20.36 5.78
C THR A 64 -19.89 21.32 6.93
N THR A 65 -18.61 21.52 7.23
CA THR A 65 -18.17 22.39 8.33
C THR A 65 -18.57 23.83 8.08
N THR A 66 -18.50 24.32 6.82
CA THR A 66 -18.97 25.66 6.48
C THR A 66 -20.48 25.83 6.64
N LYS A 67 -21.27 24.76 6.47
CA LYS A 67 -22.72 24.78 6.69
C LYS A 67 -23.10 24.92 8.17
N PHE A 68 -22.28 24.39 9.08
CA PHE A 68 -22.54 24.40 10.54
C PHE A 68 -21.70 25.42 11.30
N VAL A 69 -21.25 26.49 10.64
CA VAL A 69 -20.41 27.55 11.27
C VAL A 69 -21.08 28.18 12.50
N GLY A 70 -22.41 28.27 12.51
CA GLY A 70 -23.17 28.80 13.65
C GLY A 70 -23.16 27.92 14.90
N GLU A 71 -22.71 26.67 14.81
CA GLU A 71 -22.69 25.74 15.93
C GLU A 71 -21.25 25.37 16.33
N PHE A 72 -20.77 26.03 17.38
CA PHE A 72 -19.38 25.96 17.81
C PHE A 72 -18.83 24.54 17.97
N ASN A 73 -19.61 23.63 18.57
CA ASN A 73 -19.22 22.22 18.76
C ASN A 73 -18.93 21.51 17.43
N TYR A 74 -19.78 21.73 16.42
CA TYR A 74 -19.66 21.10 15.11
C TYR A 74 -18.55 21.73 14.26
N LEU A 75 -18.32 23.05 14.42
CA LEU A 75 -17.19 23.73 13.80
C LEU A 75 -15.86 23.15 14.31
N VAL A 76 -15.68 23.05 15.63
CA VAL A 76 -14.45 22.52 16.24
C VAL A 76 -14.20 21.08 15.80
N LEU A 77 -15.22 20.22 15.85
CA LEU A 77 -15.10 18.84 15.38
C LEU A 77 -14.80 18.75 13.88
N GLY A 78 -15.41 19.60 13.06
CA GLY A 78 -15.19 19.66 11.62
C GLY A 78 -13.76 20.03 11.25
N VAL A 79 -13.20 21.03 11.94
CA VAL A 79 -11.79 21.44 11.77
C VAL A 79 -10.84 20.32 12.21
N LEU A 80 -11.06 19.73 13.39
CA LEU A 80 -10.24 18.61 13.89
C LEU A 80 -10.28 17.42 12.93
N THR A 81 -11.47 17.04 12.45
CA THR A 81 -11.65 15.95 11.48
C THR A 81 -10.90 16.25 10.19
N SER A 82 -10.98 17.50 9.70
CA SER A 82 -10.28 17.92 8.47
C SER A 82 -8.76 17.81 8.61
N ILE A 83 -8.19 18.21 9.76
CA ILE A 83 -6.75 18.08 10.05
C ILE A 83 -6.34 16.60 10.04
N ILE A 84 -7.13 15.72 10.66
CA ILE A 84 -6.85 14.29 10.70
C ILE A 84 -6.90 13.67 9.29
N ILE A 85 -7.93 13.99 8.49
CA ILE A 85 -8.04 13.49 7.10
C ILE A 85 -6.87 14.01 6.26
N LEU A 86 -6.46 15.27 6.45
CA LEU A 86 -5.31 15.84 5.76
C LEU A 86 -4.01 15.08 6.10
N ALA A 87 -3.80 14.73 7.37
CA ALA A 87 -2.67 13.90 7.77
C ALA A 87 -2.71 12.50 7.11
N PHE A 88 -3.88 11.86 7.06
CA PHE A 88 -4.06 10.57 6.36
C PHE A 88 -3.82 10.69 4.85
N LEU A 89 -4.24 11.79 4.23
CA LEU A 89 -3.98 12.07 2.82
C LEU A 89 -2.47 12.18 2.56
N ILE A 90 -1.74 12.94 3.38
CA ILE A 90 -0.28 13.08 3.29
C ILE A 90 0.40 11.71 3.43
N PHE A 91 0.01 10.90 4.41
CA PHE A 91 0.57 9.55 4.58
C PHE A 91 0.30 8.65 3.38
N SER A 92 -0.90 8.74 2.80
CA SER A 92 -1.29 7.96 1.61
C SER A 92 -0.48 8.37 0.37
N ILE A 93 -0.23 9.67 0.19
CA ILE A 93 0.64 10.19 -0.87
C ILE A 93 2.07 9.71 -0.69
N ILE A 94 2.63 9.77 0.52
CA ILE A 94 4.00 9.29 0.79
C ILE A 94 4.11 7.78 0.51
N LYS A 95 3.15 6.97 0.97
CA LYS A 95 3.13 5.52 0.70
C LYS A 95 3.04 5.23 -0.79
N THR A 96 2.17 5.94 -1.52
CA THR A 96 2.02 5.81 -2.97
C THR A 96 3.30 6.17 -3.69
N SER A 97 3.94 7.29 -3.32
CA SER A 97 5.21 7.72 -3.90
C SER A 97 6.32 6.68 -3.67
N LEU A 98 6.41 6.08 -2.49
CA LEU A 98 7.37 5.02 -2.21
C LEU A 98 7.17 3.77 -3.08
N LEU A 99 5.93 3.45 -3.46
CA LEU A 99 5.60 2.30 -4.29
C LEU A 99 5.86 2.57 -5.78
N ILE A 100 5.55 3.77 -6.27
CA ILE A 100 5.76 4.16 -7.68
C ILE A 100 7.24 4.26 -8.03
N ASN A 101 8.07 4.73 -7.09
CA ASN A 101 9.50 4.95 -7.31
C ASN A 101 10.36 3.67 -7.30
N ILE A 102 9.76 2.48 -7.18
CA ILE A 102 10.50 1.21 -7.23
C ILE A 102 10.79 0.87 -8.70
N ASP A 103 12.05 0.96 -9.10
CA ASP A 103 12.50 0.44 -10.39
C ASP A 103 12.85 -1.04 -10.28
N TYR A 104 12.02 -1.88 -10.91
CA TYR A 104 12.17 -3.34 -10.90
C TYR A 104 13.18 -3.87 -11.90
N PHE A 105 13.42 -3.18 -13.03
CA PHE A 105 14.15 -3.77 -14.16
C PHE A 105 15.61 -3.31 -14.22
N ASN A 106 15.88 -2.06 -13.86
CA ASN A 106 17.23 -1.48 -13.96
C ASN A 106 18.03 -1.52 -12.64
N THR A 107 17.42 -2.05 -11.57
CA THR A 107 18.03 -2.08 -10.24
C THR A 107 18.60 -3.47 -9.93
N PRO A 108 19.83 -3.58 -9.37
CA PRO A 108 20.34 -4.85 -8.86
C PRO A 108 19.39 -5.49 -7.83
N ILE A 109 19.28 -6.81 -7.82
CA ILE A 109 18.30 -7.53 -6.98
C ILE A 109 18.44 -7.19 -5.49
N ILE A 110 19.68 -7.08 -4.99
CA ILE A 110 19.97 -6.70 -3.61
C ILE A 110 19.42 -5.31 -3.28
N ASN A 111 19.53 -4.35 -4.21
CA ASN A 111 19.01 -3.00 -4.03
C ASN A 111 17.48 -2.98 -4.12
N LEU A 112 16.87 -3.80 -4.99
CA LEU A 112 15.42 -3.97 -5.07
C LEU A 112 14.85 -4.55 -3.77
N GLN A 113 15.49 -5.58 -3.20
CA GLN A 113 15.13 -6.13 -1.89
C GLN A 113 15.19 -5.06 -0.79
N ARG A 114 16.25 -4.24 -0.76
CA ARG A 114 16.36 -3.11 0.18
C ARG A 114 15.25 -2.08 -0.01
N ALA A 115 14.88 -1.76 -1.25
CA ALA A 115 13.78 -0.84 -1.55
C ALA A 115 12.44 -1.37 -1.02
N ILE A 116 12.15 -2.65 -1.22
CA ILE A 116 10.92 -3.29 -0.71
C ILE A 116 10.90 -3.34 0.82
N LEU A 117 12.05 -3.61 1.47
CA LEU A 117 12.16 -3.54 2.93
C LEU A 117 11.91 -2.12 3.45
N LYS A 118 12.42 -1.10 2.77
CA LYS A 118 12.18 0.31 3.12
C LYS A 118 10.70 0.66 3.02
N VAL A 119 10.02 0.21 1.97
CA VAL A 119 8.57 0.35 1.79
C VAL A 119 7.82 -0.32 2.94
N LYS A 120 8.19 -1.57 3.28
CA LYS A 120 7.62 -2.31 4.41
C LYS A 120 7.73 -1.53 5.73
N GLN A 121 8.92 -1.04 6.05
CA GLN A 121 9.15 -0.32 7.30
C GLN A 121 8.34 0.98 7.37
N LYS A 122 8.35 1.79 6.30
CA LYS A 122 7.61 3.05 6.26
C LYS A 122 6.10 2.83 6.29
N TYR A 123 5.60 1.85 5.55
CA TYR A 123 4.18 1.49 5.57
C TYR A 123 3.72 1.07 6.97
N LEU A 124 4.49 0.21 7.66
CA LEU A 124 4.19 -0.21 9.03
C LEU A 124 4.17 0.97 10.01
N LEU A 125 5.12 1.89 9.88
CA LEU A 125 5.18 3.09 10.71
C LEU A 125 3.92 3.95 10.51
N PHE A 126 3.52 4.22 9.27
CA PHE A 126 2.30 4.99 8.99
C PHE A 126 1.05 4.26 9.47
N LYS A 127 0.93 2.94 9.25
CA LYS A 127 -0.22 2.17 9.74
C LYS A 127 -0.31 2.14 11.26
N LYS A 128 0.82 2.08 11.96
CA LYS A 128 0.85 2.18 13.43
C LYS A 128 0.33 3.55 13.90
N ILE A 129 0.75 4.63 13.24
CA ILE A 129 0.26 5.98 13.54
C ILE A 129 -1.25 6.10 13.23
N GLU A 130 -1.70 5.65 12.05
CA GLU A 130 -3.12 5.61 11.67
C GLU A 130 -3.96 4.85 12.70
N PHE A 131 -3.46 3.72 13.21
CA PHE A 131 -4.14 2.89 14.22
C PHE A 131 -4.33 3.61 15.57
N TYR A 132 -3.34 4.41 16.00
CA TYR A 132 -3.44 5.21 17.23
C TYR A 132 -4.33 6.46 17.07
N ILE A 133 -4.36 7.05 15.87
CA ILE A 133 -5.18 8.24 15.59
C ILE A 133 -6.65 7.84 15.35
N TYR A 134 -6.91 6.61 14.93
CA TYR A 134 -8.25 6.15 14.54
C TYR A 134 -9.35 6.41 15.58
N PRO A 135 -9.15 6.24 16.91
CA PRO A 135 -10.19 6.59 17.88
C PRO A 135 -10.55 8.06 17.90
N PHE A 136 -9.55 8.94 17.82
CA PHE A 136 -9.78 10.38 17.74
C PHE A 136 -10.55 10.75 16.47
N PHE A 137 -10.22 10.09 15.36
CA PHE A 137 -10.97 10.23 14.12
C PHE A 137 -12.44 9.79 14.26
N ALA A 138 -12.69 8.63 14.87
CA ALA A 138 -14.06 8.12 15.06
C ALA A 138 -14.90 9.05 15.96
N ILE A 139 -14.31 9.56 17.05
CA ILE A 139 -14.96 10.48 17.99
C ILE A 139 -15.33 11.80 17.30
N THR A 140 -14.44 12.33 16.46
CA THR A 140 -14.65 13.63 15.81
C THR A 140 -15.58 13.55 14.60
N LEU A 141 -15.47 12.48 13.81
CA LEU A 141 -16.26 12.30 12.58
C LEU A 141 -17.71 11.86 12.84
N ALA A 142 -17.95 10.98 13.82
CA ALA A 142 -19.27 10.37 14.02
C ALA A 142 -20.41 11.39 14.27
N PRO A 143 -20.24 12.42 15.13
CA PRO A 143 -21.23 13.50 15.31
C PRO A 143 -21.57 14.22 14.01
N ILE A 144 -20.55 14.53 13.21
CA ILE A 144 -20.71 15.28 11.97
C ILE A 144 -21.53 14.46 10.97
N LEU A 145 -21.17 13.19 10.76
CA LEU A 145 -21.89 12.32 9.84
C LEU A 145 -23.33 12.06 10.28
N ALA A 146 -23.56 11.82 11.58
CA ALA A 146 -24.91 11.57 12.09
C ALA A 146 -25.82 12.79 11.89
N LYS A 147 -25.29 13.98 12.10
CA LYS A 147 -26.04 15.22 11.89
C LYS A 147 -26.31 15.50 10.43
N VAL A 148 -25.34 15.32 9.53
CA VAL A 148 -25.52 15.59 8.10
C VAL A 148 -26.46 14.58 7.45
N LEU A 149 -26.24 13.28 7.71
CA LEU A 149 -26.92 12.21 6.99
C LEU A 149 -28.31 11.92 7.56
N ARG A 150 -28.49 12.08 8.88
CA ARG A 150 -29.73 11.71 9.57
C ARG A 150 -30.42 12.86 10.30
N GLY A 151 -29.80 14.04 10.35
CA GLY A 151 -30.31 15.17 11.14
C GLY A 151 -30.29 14.89 12.65
N ILE A 152 -29.56 13.87 13.11
CA ILE A 152 -29.53 13.48 14.52
C ILE A 152 -28.39 14.23 15.21
N ASP A 153 -28.74 15.02 16.21
CA ASP A 153 -27.77 15.60 17.13
C ASP A 153 -27.34 14.55 18.17
N LEU A 154 -26.13 14.00 17.99
CA LEU A 154 -25.58 12.99 18.89
C LEU A 154 -25.21 13.56 20.27
N PHE A 155 -24.98 14.87 20.39
CA PHE A 155 -24.70 15.49 21.68
C PHE A 155 -25.91 15.45 22.61
N SER A 156 -27.11 15.55 22.05
CA SER A 156 -28.37 15.44 22.78
C SER A 156 -28.67 14.01 23.27
N ARG A 157 -27.94 12.98 22.80
CA ARG A 157 -28.20 11.56 23.11
C ARG A 157 -26.91 10.80 23.44
N PRO A 158 -26.38 10.93 24.68
CA PRO A 158 -25.06 10.41 25.05
C PRO A 158 -24.95 8.88 24.91
N TYR A 159 -26.02 8.12 25.20
CA TYR A 159 -26.00 6.66 25.04
C TYR A 159 -25.82 6.22 23.58
N LEU A 160 -26.50 6.88 22.64
CA LEU A 160 -26.35 6.60 21.21
C LEU A 160 -24.96 7.01 20.72
N TYR A 161 -24.42 8.11 21.22
CA TYR A 161 -23.08 8.57 20.86
C TYR A 161 -22.00 7.55 21.22
N ILE A 162 -22.02 7.06 22.47
CA ILE A 162 -21.09 6.03 22.95
C ILE A 162 -21.24 4.74 22.14
N LEU A 163 -22.47 4.30 21.88
CA LEU A 163 -22.75 3.08 21.12
C LEU A 163 -22.23 3.18 19.67
N VAL A 164 -22.43 4.32 18.99
CA VAL A 164 -21.94 4.53 17.63
C VAL A 164 -20.41 4.52 17.59
N ILE A 165 -19.74 5.20 18.52
CA ILE A 165 -18.27 5.18 18.60
C ILE A 165 -17.77 3.77 18.88
N PHE A 166 -18.37 3.05 19.82
CA PHE A 166 -17.95 1.70 20.17
C PHE A 166 -18.04 0.74 18.99
N ILE A 167 -19.14 0.79 18.22
CA ILE A 167 -19.31 0.00 17.00
C ILE A 167 -18.28 0.42 15.94
N ALA A 168 -18.08 1.72 15.73
CA ALA A 168 -17.10 2.23 14.78
C ALA A 168 -15.68 1.77 15.10
N LEU A 169 -15.30 1.77 16.38
CA LEU A 169 -14.00 1.29 16.85
C LEU A 169 -13.84 -0.21 16.63
N LEU A 170 -14.82 -1.02 17.06
CA LEU A 170 -14.76 -2.48 16.89
C LEU A 170 -14.63 -2.86 15.41
N PHE A 171 -15.48 -2.30 14.57
CA PHE A 171 -15.47 -2.59 13.14
C PHE A 171 -14.20 -2.07 12.47
N GLY A 172 -13.79 -0.84 12.78
CA GLY A 172 -12.59 -0.23 12.22
C GLY A 172 -11.32 -1.01 12.55
N TYR A 173 -11.16 -1.42 13.81
CA TYR A 173 -10.01 -2.22 14.22
C TYR A 173 -10.02 -3.61 13.61
N PHE A 174 -11.18 -4.27 13.55
CA PHE A 174 -11.31 -5.55 12.89
C PHE A 174 -10.87 -5.50 11.42
N VAL A 175 -11.38 -4.51 10.67
CA VAL A 175 -11.01 -4.30 9.26
C VAL A 175 -9.52 -3.98 9.13
N ALA A 176 -8.98 -3.09 9.98
CA ALA A 176 -7.57 -2.70 9.93
C ALA A 176 -6.62 -3.90 10.13
N ILE A 177 -6.91 -4.75 11.12
CA ILE A 177 -6.12 -5.97 11.38
C ILE A 177 -6.24 -6.97 10.23
N TRP A 178 -7.44 -7.15 9.69
CA TRP A 178 -7.69 -8.06 8.58
C TRP A 178 -6.93 -7.64 7.31
N VAL A 179 -7.02 -6.36 6.92
CA VAL A 179 -6.30 -5.80 5.76
C VAL A 179 -4.79 -5.95 5.95
N TYR A 180 -4.27 -5.64 7.13
CA TYR A 180 -2.84 -5.78 7.41
C TYR A 180 -2.35 -7.22 7.25
N LYS A 181 -3.04 -8.17 7.89
CA LYS A 181 -2.62 -9.58 7.93
C LYS A 181 -2.78 -10.26 6.58
N ASN A 182 -3.92 -10.06 5.92
CA ASN A 182 -4.29 -10.86 4.76
C ASN A 182 -3.73 -10.31 3.44
N TRP A 183 -3.62 -8.99 3.31
CA TRP A 183 -3.16 -8.37 2.07
C TRP A 183 -1.70 -7.96 2.17
N TYR A 184 -1.38 -7.01 3.05
CA TYR A 184 -0.05 -6.40 3.04
C TYR A 184 1.07 -7.39 3.40
N SER A 185 0.94 -8.10 4.53
CA SER A 185 1.98 -9.03 4.97
C SER A 185 2.18 -10.21 4.00
N LYS A 186 1.10 -10.67 3.36
CA LYS A 186 1.15 -11.78 2.41
C LYS A 186 1.88 -11.38 1.13
N ILE A 187 1.51 -10.23 0.56
CA ILE A 187 2.11 -9.69 -0.67
C ILE A 187 3.60 -9.44 -0.49
N ILE A 188 4.00 -8.80 0.62
CA ILE A 188 5.41 -8.54 0.90
C ILE A 188 6.20 -9.84 1.06
N LYS A 189 5.63 -10.87 1.70
CA LYS A 189 6.28 -12.18 1.83
C LYS A 189 6.48 -12.85 0.47
N ASN A 190 5.47 -12.81 -0.40
CA ASN A 190 5.54 -13.38 -1.74
C ASN A 190 6.63 -12.69 -2.58
N VAL A 191 6.63 -11.36 -2.59
CA VAL A 191 7.62 -10.56 -3.34
C VAL A 191 9.03 -10.81 -2.82
N SER A 192 9.23 -10.84 -1.49
CA SER A 192 10.54 -11.20 -0.92
C SER A 192 10.97 -12.61 -1.32
N GLY A 193 10.05 -13.58 -1.37
CA GLY A 193 10.34 -14.93 -1.83
C GLY A 193 10.81 -14.99 -3.28
N PHE A 194 10.10 -14.31 -4.20
CA PHE A 194 10.51 -14.25 -5.61
C PHE A 194 11.90 -13.63 -5.82
N LEU A 195 12.22 -12.59 -5.05
CA LEU A 195 13.53 -11.95 -5.13
C LEU A 195 14.64 -12.76 -4.48
N GLU A 196 14.33 -13.54 -3.45
CA GLU A 196 15.30 -14.46 -2.84
C GLU A 196 15.63 -15.62 -3.78
N GLU A 197 14.63 -16.15 -4.48
CA GLU A 197 14.79 -17.18 -5.51
C GLU A 197 15.73 -16.69 -6.61
N LEU A 198 15.51 -15.48 -7.14
CA LEU A 198 16.40 -14.88 -8.14
C LEU A 198 17.84 -14.67 -7.64
N ASN A 199 18.01 -14.22 -6.39
CA ASN A 199 19.33 -14.00 -5.80
C ASN A 199 20.11 -15.32 -5.57
N LYS A 200 19.42 -16.46 -5.43
CA LYS A 200 20.07 -17.78 -5.39
C LYS A 200 20.54 -18.19 -6.79
N PHE A 201 19.68 -18.06 -7.80
CA PHE A 201 20.05 -18.36 -9.19
C PHE A 201 21.24 -17.51 -9.67
N GLU A 202 21.27 -16.20 -9.38
CA GLU A 202 22.40 -15.31 -9.73
C GLU A 202 23.71 -15.63 -9.00
N LYS A 203 23.69 -16.42 -7.91
CA LYS A 203 24.90 -16.83 -7.18
C LYS A 203 25.40 -18.22 -7.57
N GLU A 204 24.54 -19.04 -8.16
CA GLU A 204 24.84 -20.41 -8.62
C GLU A 204 25.32 -20.45 -10.08
N THR A 205 25.16 -19.34 -10.81
CA THR A 205 25.62 -19.11 -12.20
C THR A 205 26.91 -18.29 -12.20
#